data_AF-J9FH27-F1
#
_entry.id   AF-J9FH27-F1
#
_cell.length_a   1.000
_cell.length_b   1.000
_cell.length_c   1.000
_cell.angle_alpha   90.00
_cell.angle_beta   90.00
_cell.angle_gamma   90.00
#
_symmetry.space_group_name_H-M   'P 1'
#
loop_
_entity.id
_entity.type
_entity.pdbx_description
1 polymer ?
#
loop_
_entity_poly.entity_id
_entity_poly.type
_entity_poly.pdbx_seq_one_letter_code
_entity_poly.pdbx_strand_id
1 'polypeptide(L)'
;TEFSSDGAWETETQNSEWGSEGENLNVYTCPSCGAELICEEITGATSCPYCGNPAVISSKFEGGLKPDYVIPFKLSKEQAIEALNSHYSGKVLLPKAFKNQNHIREIKGVYVPFWLFDADTDGEMSFSASNTRIYRRGDYRISETDHYRVYRQGNMSFVKVPVDGSKKMPDDYMDSIEPFDYKELKEFSAAYLPGFMADKYDVESDDAA
;
A
#
# COMPACT_ATOMS: atom_id res chain seq x y z
N THR A 1 34.24 12.62 1.76
CA THR A 1 33.48 13.33 0.72
C THR A 1 32.06 13.34 1.22
N GLU A 2 31.54 14.52 1.48
CA GLU A 2 30.24 14.75 2.12
C GLU A 2 29.11 14.24 1.23
N PHE A 3 28.15 13.52 1.82
CA PHE A 3 26.95 13.03 1.16
C PHE A 3 25.93 14.17 1.24
N SER A 4 25.76 14.93 0.15
CA SER A 4 24.69 15.93 0.05
C SER A 4 23.37 15.20 -0.12
N SER A 5 22.60 15.12 0.96
CA SER A 5 21.22 14.65 0.98
C SER A 5 20.27 15.84 0.75
N ASP A 6 20.25 16.37 -0.47
CA ASP A 6 19.23 17.32 -0.90
C ASP A 6 18.47 16.71 -2.08
N GLY A 7 17.85 15.56 -1.83
CA GLY A 7 16.84 15.01 -2.73
C GLY A 7 15.53 15.73 -2.48
N ALA A 8 15.34 16.89 -3.11
CA ALA A 8 14.04 17.53 -3.15
C ALA A 8 13.14 16.68 -4.05
N TRP A 9 12.25 15.90 -3.43
CA TRP A 9 11.21 15.19 -4.14
C TRP A 9 10.27 16.23 -4.77
N GLU A 10 10.16 16.25 -6.10
CA GLU A 10 9.20 17.09 -6.80
C GLU A 10 7.80 16.46 -6.67
N THR A 11 7.12 16.78 -5.57
CA THR A 11 5.71 16.43 -5.40
C THR A 11 4.90 17.34 -6.32
N GLU A 12 4.65 16.92 -7.57
CA GLU A 12 3.58 17.51 -8.40
C GLU A 12 2.24 17.15 -7.76
N THR A 13 1.88 17.83 -6.67
CA THR A 13 0.53 17.80 -6.11
C THR A 13 -0.37 18.54 -7.09
N GLN A 14 -0.86 17.84 -8.12
CA GLN A 14 -2.01 18.31 -8.87
C GLN A 14 -3.22 18.26 -7.94
N ASN A 15 -3.38 19.34 -7.17
CA ASN A 15 -4.41 19.47 -6.16
C ASN A 15 -5.77 19.59 -6.86
N SER A 16 -6.32 18.44 -7.28
CA SER A 16 -7.63 18.38 -7.92
C SER A 16 -8.69 18.56 -6.84
N GLU A 17 -9.33 19.73 -6.81
CA GLU A 17 -10.41 19.97 -5.86
C GLU A 17 -11.58 19.01 -6.12
N TRP A 18 -12.25 18.57 -5.06
CA TRP A 18 -13.35 17.60 -5.11
C TRP A 18 -14.60 18.09 -5.88
N GLY A 19 -14.66 19.37 -6.26
CA GLY A 19 -15.75 19.93 -7.06
C GLY A 19 -17.14 19.59 -6.51
N SER A 20 -18.13 19.41 -7.39
CA SER A 20 -19.48 18.98 -7.01
C SER A 20 -19.57 17.52 -6.56
N GLU A 21 -18.55 16.70 -6.85
CA GLU A 21 -18.50 15.29 -6.44
C GLU A 21 -18.38 15.14 -4.92
N GLY A 22 -17.77 16.12 -4.24
CA GLY A 22 -17.61 16.12 -2.78
C GLY A 22 -18.85 16.54 -1.99
N GLU A 23 -19.87 17.14 -2.62
CA GLU A 23 -21.00 17.75 -1.91
C GLU A 23 -21.89 16.75 -1.17
N ASN A 24 -21.96 15.51 -1.66
CA ASN A 24 -22.78 14.43 -1.11
C ASN A 24 -21.99 13.47 -0.20
N LEU A 25 -20.73 13.81 0.10
CA LEU A 25 -19.86 13.02 0.97
C LEU A 25 -19.90 13.56 2.39
N ASN A 26 -19.79 12.65 3.34
CA ASN A 26 -19.63 12.93 4.75
C ASN A 26 -18.35 12.29 5.27
N VAL A 27 -17.73 12.94 6.25
CA VAL A 27 -16.63 12.38 7.02
C VAL A 27 -17.19 11.76 8.29
N TYR A 28 -16.77 10.55 8.60
CA TYR A 28 -17.11 9.80 9.80
C TYR A 28 -15.86 9.63 10.64
N THR A 29 -15.82 10.33 11.77
CA THR A 29 -14.69 10.27 12.70
C THR A 29 -14.99 9.30 13.82
N CYS A 30 -14.09 8.35 14.04
CA CYS A 30 -14.19 7.41 15.16
C CYS A 30 -13.51 8.00 16.42
N PRO A 31 -14.23 8.25 17.52
CA PRO A 31 -13.65 8.77 18.76
C PRO A 31 -12.77 7.74 19.49
N SER A 32 -12.87 6.46 19.14
CA SER A 32 -12.11 5.39 19.81
C SER A 32 -10.73 5.16 19.21
N CYS A 33 -10.57 5.24 17.89
CA CYS A 33 -9.28 5.00 17.20
C CYS A 33 -8.79 6.22 16.40
N GLY A 34 -9.62 7.25 16.25
CA GLY A 34 -9.30 8.45 15.50
C GLY A 34 -9.27 8.25 13.98
N ALA A 35 -9.89 7.20 13.44
CA ALA A 35 -10.02 7.02 12.00
C ALA A 35 -11.01 8.03 11.41
N GLU A 36 -10.69 8.59 10.25
CA GLU A 36 -11.52 9.52 9.49
C GLU A 36 -11.92 8.87 8.16
N LEU A 37 -13.20 8.51 8.02
CA LEU A 37 -13.70 7.80 6.84
C LEU A 37 -14.61 8.68 6.01
N ILE A 38 -14.41 8.70 4.71
CA ILE A 38 -15.25 9.39 3.74
C ILE A 38 -16.26 8.37 3.18
N CYS A 39 -17.55 8.70 3.27
CA CYS A 39 -18.64 7.87 2.73
C CYS A 39 -19.77 8.76 2.22
N GLU A 40 -20.59 8.25 1.30
CA GLU A 40 -21.85 8.90 0.95
C GLU A 40 -22.82 8.93 2.14
N GLU A 41 -23.67 9.97 2.17
CA GLU A 41 -24.71 10.12 3.20
C GLU A 41 -25.61 8.88 3.31
N ILE A 42 -25.98 8.27 2.17
CA ILE A 42 -26.87 7.10 2.12
C ILE A 42 -26.17 5.83 2.62
N THR A 43 -24.86 5.69 2.35
CA THR A 43 -24.11 4.49 2.74
C THR A 43 -23.91 4.44 4.25
N GLY A 44 -23.53 5.57 4.86
CA GLY A 44 -23.44 5.76 6.31
C GLY A 44 -22.53 4.76 7.06
N ALA A 45 -21.45 5.23 7.70
CA ALA A 45 -20.69 4.34 8.58
C ALA A 45 -21.51 4.03 9.84
N THR A 46 -22.06 2.82 9.95
CA THR A 46 -22.76 2.34 11.17
C THR A 46 -21.82 1.86 12.26
N SER A 47 -20.59 1.51 11.89
CA SER A 47 -19.50 1.13 12.79
C SER A 47 -18.15 1.31 12.11
N CYS A 48 -17.15 1.66 12.91
CA CYS A 48 -15.77 1.81 12.46
C CYS A 48 -15.21 0.47 11.94
N PRO A 49 -14.68 0.38 10.71
CA PRO A 49 -14.12 -0.84 10.14
C PRO A 49 -12.82 -1.27 10.82
N TYR A 50 -12.12 -0.33 11.47
CA TYR A 50 -10.83 -0.61 12.13
C TYR A 50 -10.99 -1.20 13.54
N CYS A 51 -11.86 -0.62 14.37
CA CYS A 51 -12.01 -1.03 15.78
C CYS A 51 -13.40 -1.55 16.15
N GLY A 52 -14.36 -1.56 15.21
CA GLY A 52 -15.73 -2.01 15.44
C GLY A 52 -16.61 -1.06 16.26
N ASN A 53 -16.10 0.12 16.67
CA ASN A 53 -16.88 1.07 17.47
C ASN A 53 -18.12 1.56 16.68
N PRO A 54 -19.35 1.37 17.20
CA PRO A 54 -20.58 1.84 16.55
C PRO A 54 -20.78 3.35 16.68
N ALA A 55 -20.15 4.01 17.66
CA ALA A 55 -20.28 5.44 17.87
C ALA A 55 -19.31 6.21 16.99
N VAL A 56 -19.64 6.39 15.71
CA VAL A 56 -18.91 7.27 14.78
C VAL A 56 -19.65 8.59 14.62
N ILE A 57 -18.91 9.70 14.56
CA ILE A 57 -19.45 11.05 14.47
C ILE A 57 -19.39 11.48 13.01
N SER A 58 -20.54 11.82 12.42
CA SER A 58 -20.59 12.35 11.06
C SER A 58 -20.47 13.87 11.03
N SER A 59 -19.69 14.36 10.08
CA SER A 59 -19.61 15.76 9.69
C SER A 59 -19.68 15.89 8.17
N LYS A 60 -20.05 17.07 7.67
CA LYS A 60 -20.04 17.33 6.23
C LYS A 60 -18.59 17.24 5.72
N PHE A 61 -18.40 16.67 4.54
CA PHE A 61 -17.08 16.69 3.89
C PHE A 61 -16.76 18.13 3.47
N GLU A 62 -15.69 18.69 4.03
CA GLU A 62 -15.24 20.06 3.78
C GLU A 62 -14.13 20.14 2.71
N GLY A 63 -13.84 19.01 2.05
CA GLY A 63 -12.74 18.89 1.10
C GLY A 63 -11.54 18.15 1.67
N GLY A 64 -10.52 17.98 0.84
CA GLY A 64 -9.30 17.24 1.14
C GLY A 64 -8.54 16.94 -0.14
N LEU A 65 -7.45 16.17 -0.03
CA LEU A 65 -6.72 15.68 -1.19
C LEU A 65 -7.58 14.67 -1.94
N LYS A 66 -7.87 14.96 -3.21
CA LYS A 66 -8.54 14.03 -4.12
C LYS A 66 -7.48 13.08 -4.68
N PRO A 67 -7.67 11.75 -4.60
CA PRO A 67 -6.77 10.82 -5.25
C PRO A 67 -6.78 11.03 -6.77
N ASP A 68 -5.65 10.83 -7.43
CA ASP A 68 -5.58 10.84 -8.90
C ASP A 68 -6.15 9.55 -9.50
N TYR A 69 -5.92 8.44 -8.81
CA TYR A 69 -6.25 7.10 -9.28
C TYR A 69 -6.94 6.23 -8.24
N VAL A 70 -7.64 5.21 -8.72
CA VAL A 70 -8.28 4.17 -7.91
C VAL A 70 -8.24 2.83 -8.63
N ILE A 71 -8.19 1.75 -7.85
CA ILE A 71 -8.44 0.39 -8.33
C ILE A 71 -9.86 0.00 -7.88
N PRO A 72 -10.87 -0.02 -8.77
CA PRO A 72 -12.26 -0.28 -8.39
C PRO A 72 -12.47 -1.70 -7.84
N PHE A 73 -13.36 -1.85 -6.85
CA PHE A 73 -13.80 -3.16 -6.41
C PHE A 73 -14.53 -3.89 -7.56
N LYS A 74 -14.00 -5.05 -7.95
CA LYS A 74 -14.62 -5.92 -8.96
C LYS A 74 -15.50 -7.01 -8.38
N LEU A 75 -15.20 -7.42 -7.16
CA LEU A 75 -15.91 -8.49 -6.48
C LEU A 75 -17.04 -7.92 -5.63
N SER A 76 -18.20 -8.54 -5.71
CA SER A 76 -19.30 -8.22 -4.81
C SER A 76 -19.03 -8.74 -3.40
N LYS A 77 -19.77 -8.21 -2.43
CA LYS A 77 -19.71 -8.67 -1.04
C LYS A 77 -19.99 -10.17 -0.92
N GLU A 78 -20.96 -10.68 -1.68
CA GLU A 78 -21.33 -12.10 -1.70
C GLU A 78 -20.18 -12.97 -2.21
N GLN A 79 -19.48 -12.51 -3.25
CA GLN A 79 -18.32 -13.22 -3.80
C GLN A 79 -17.16 -13.23 -2.80
N ALA A 80 -16.93 -12.14 -2.07
CA ALA A 80 -15.93 -12.09 -1.01
C ALA A 80 -16.27 -13.06 0.14
N ILE A 81 -17.55 -13.14 0.53
CA ILE A 81 -18.05 -14.09 1.53
C ILE A 81 -17.85 -15.54 1.05
N GLU A 82 -18.16 -15.82 -0.21
CA GLU A 82 -17.98 -17.15 -0.80
C GLU A 82 -16.50 -17.56 -0.87
N ALA A 83 -15.63 -16.65 -1.30
CA ALA A 83 -14.19 -16.87 -1.33
C ALA A 83 -13.64 -17.15 0.09
N LEU A 84 -14.08 -16.39 1.10
CA LEU A 84 -13.68 -16.61 2.49
C LEU A 84 -14.17 -17.97 3.02
N ASN A 85 -15.42 -18.33 2.74
CA ASN A 85 -15.98 -19.64 3.12
C ASN A 85 -15.23 -20.80 2.45
N SER A 86 -14.83 -20.61 1.19
CA SER A 86 -14.01 -21.58 0.46
C SER A 86 -12.62 -21.70 1.08
N HIS A 87 -12.00 -20.58 1.48
CA HIS A 87 -10.71 -20.57 2.17
C HIS A 87 -10.75 -21.30 3.52
N TYR A 88 -11.88 -21.25 4.24
CA TYR A 88 -12.06 -21.98 5.50
C TYR A 88 -12.34 -23.48 5.31
N SER A 89 -12.73 -23.90 4.11
CA SER A 89 -13.07 -25.29 3.83
C SER A 89 -11.80 -26.15 3.77
N GLY A 90 -11.82 -27.32 4.42
CA GLY A 90 -10.69 -28.25 4.46
C GLY A 90 -9.65 -28.02 5.57
N LYS A 91 -9.77 -26.95 6.38
CA LYS A 91 -8.86 -26.68 7.50
C LYS A 91 -9.28 -27.43 8.77
N VAL A 92 -8.66 -28.59 9.03
CA VAL A 92 -8.99 -29.49 10.17
C VAL A 92 -8.76 -28.84 11.53
N LEU A 93 -7.80 -27.92 11.64
CA LEU A 93 -7.47 -27.22 12.90
C LEU A 93 -8.29 -25.95 13.15
N LEU A 94 -9.19 -25.57 12.25
CA LEU A 94 -9.99 -24.35 12.41
C LEU A 94 -11.15 -24.59 13.39
N PRO A 95 -11.22 -23.90 14.55
CA PRO A 95 -12.31 -24.09 15.48
C PRO A 95 -13.67 -23.79 14.85
N LYS A 96 -14.65 -24.67 15.04
CA LYS A 96 -16.01 -24.47 14.49
C LYS A 96 -16.67 -23.19 14.99
N ALA A 97 -16.36 -22.77 16.23
CA ALA A 97 -16.82 -21.51 16.79
C ALA A 97 -16.34 -20.32 15.96
N PHE A 98 -15.08 -20.31 15.52
CA PHE A 98 -14.56 -19.28 14.64
C PHE A 98 -15.31 -19.28 13.30
N LYS A 99 -15.51 -20.43 12.66
CA LYS A 99 -16.24 -20.50 11.38
C LYS A 99 -17.70 -20.00 11.49
N ASN A 100 -18.40 -20.30 12.58
CA ASN A 100 -19.84 -20.04 12.74
C ASN A 100 -20.17 -18.69 13.40
N GLN A 101 -19.31 -18.17 14.27
CA GLN A 101 -19.49 -16.89 14.96
C GLN A 101 -18.72 -15.77 14.28
N ASN A 102 -17.90 -16.06 13.27
CA ASN A 102 -17.28 -14.99 12.52
C ASN A 102 -18.37 -14.18 11.83
N HIS A 103 -18.33 -12.87 12.02
CA HIS A 103 -19.25 -11.88 11.46
C HIS A 103 -19.00 -11.75 9.94
N ILE A 104 -18.98 -12.86 9.22
CA ILE A 104 -18.64 -12.97 7.80
C ILE A 104 -19.60 -12.12 6.95
N ARG A 105 -20.84 -11.94 7.41
CA ARG A 105 -21.83 -11.06 6.75
C ARG A 105 -21.54 -9.57 6.94
N GLU A 106 -20.65 -9.21 7.86
CA GLU A 106 -20.26 -7.83 8.15
C GLU A 106 -19.00 -7.40 7.39
N ILE A 107 -18.54 -8.19 6.41
CA ILE A 107 -17.48 -7.75 5.49
C ILE A 107 -17.89 -6.42 4.85
N LYS A 108 -16.98 -5.45 4.91
CA LYS A 108 -17.09 -4.11 4.31
C LYS A 108 -15.87 -3.91 3.41
N GLY A 109 -16.06 -3.30 2.25
CA GLY A 109 -14.95 -2.84 1.44
C GLY A 109 -14.54 -1.44 1.89
N VAL A 110 -13.23 -1.24 2.05
CA VAL A 110 -12.62 0.03 2.44
C VAL A 110 -11.53 0.35 1.43
N TYR A 111 -11.56 1.56 0.87
CA TYR A 111 -10.48 2.14 0.10
C TYR A 111 -9.44 2.72 1.05
N VAL A 112 -8.19 2.32 0.88
CA VAL A 112 -7.04 2.81 1.67
C VAL A 112 -6.17 3.66 0.74
N PRO A 113 -5.77 4.88 1.14
CA PRO A 113 -4.94 5.76 0.33
C PRO A 113 -3.49 5.28 0.28
N PHE A 114 -2.86 5.43 -0.90
CA PHE A 114 -1.44 5.17 -1.13
C PHE A 114 -0.83 6.32 -1.90
N TRP A 115 0.40 6.68 -1.54
CA TRP A 115 1.28 7.51 -2.34
C TRP A 115 2.02 6.63 -3.35
N LEU A 116 2.10 7.08 -4.60
CA LEU A 116 2.84 6.37 -5.65
C LEU A 116 4.08 7.18 -6.01
N PHE A 117 5.26 6.67 -5.65
CA PHE A 117 6.53 7.34 -5.93
C PHE A 117 7.24 6.72 -7.12
N ASP A 118 7.85 7.58 -7.94
CA ASP A 118 8.79 7.21 -8.98
C ASP A 118 10.20 7.55 -8.49
N ALA A 119 11.16 6.65 -8.72
CA ALA A 119 12.54 6.85 -8.26
C ALA A 119 13.54 6.36 -9.30
N ASP A 120 14.41 7.25 -9.76
CA ASP A 120 15.57 6.92 -10.58
C ASP A 120 16.81 6.88 -9.69
N THR A 121 17.52 5.75 -9.71
CA THR A 121 18.69 5.51 -8.86
C THR A 121 19.90 5.17 -9.70
N ASP A 122 21.00 5.88 -9.46
CA ASP A 122 22.31 5.60 -10.04
C ASP A 122 23.25 5.07 -8.96
N GLY A 123 23.96 3.99 -9.26
CA GLY A 123 24.89 3.36 -8.33
C GLY A 123 26.22 3.05 -8.98
N GLU A 124 27.30 3.37 -8.28
CA GLU A 124 28.66 2.92 -8.61
C GLU A 124 29.25 2.12 -7.45
N MET A 125 29.99 1.06 -7.77
CA MET A 125 30.66 0.22 -6.81
C MET A 125 32.05 -0.15 -7.31
N SER A 126 33.06 0.06 -6.45
CA SER A 126 34.42 -0.44 -6.67
C SER A 126 34.80 -1.42 -5.58
N PHE A 127 35.31 -2.59 -5.96
CA PHE A 127 35.78 -3.60 -5.02
C PHE A 127 37.00 -4.33 -5.55
N SER A 128 37.82 -4.82 -4.62
CA SER A 128 38.94 -5.70 -4.95
C SER A 128 38.43 -7.13 -5.03
N ALA A 129 38.67 -7.79 -6.15
CA ALA A 129 38.38 -9.20 -6.34
C ALA A 129 39.68 -9.97 -6.54
N SER A 130 39.71 -11.23 -6.12
CA SER A 130 40.85 -12.11 -6.39
C SER A 130 40.38 -13.45 -6.91
N ASN A 131 41.05 -13.99 -7.92
CA ASN A 131 40.80 -15.34 -8.41
C ASN A 131 42.04 -16.19 -8.15
N THR A 132 41.89 -17.30 -7.43
CA THR A 132 43.00 -18.20 -7.10
C THR A 132 42.85 -19.51 -7.85
N ARG A 133 43.85 -19.84 -8.68
CA ARG A 133 43.97 -21.12 -9.36
C ARG A 133 45.05 -21.97 -8.71
N ILE A 134 44.72 -23.24 -8.43
CA ILE A 134 45.67 -24.20 -7.86
C ILE A 134 45.87 -25.33 -8.86
N TYR A 135 47.11 -25.55 -9.27
CA TYR A 135 47.47 -26.62 -10.21
C TYR A 135 48.79 -27.30 -9.81
N ARG A 136 49.01 -28.51 -10.31
CA ARG A 136 50.25 -29.26 -10.10
C ARG A 136 51.17 -29.11 -11.31
N ARG A 137 52.46 -28.91 -11.05
CA ARG A 137 53.51 -28.92 -12.06
C ARG A 137 54.67 -29.78 -11.54
N GLY A 138 54.75 -31.03 -12.04
CA GLY A 138 55.62 -32.05 -11.47
C GLY A 138 55.22 -32.40 -10.04
N ASP A 139 56.18 -32.44 -9.12
CA ASP A 139 55.94 -32.71 -7.69
C ASP A 139 55.43 -31.50 -6.91
N TYR A 140 55.39 -30.31 -7.52
CA TYR A 140 55.00 -29.07 -6.86
C TYR A 140 53.51 -28.77 -7.05
N ARG A 141 52.86 -28.36 -5.96
CA ARG A 141 51.53 -27.74 -5.97
C ARG A 141 51.71 -26.23 -5.97
N ILE A 142 51.27 -25.58 -7.05
CA ILE A 142 51.39 -24.14 -7.25
C ILE A 142 50.01 -23.50 -7.04
N SER A 143 49.98 -22.41 -6.27
CA SER A 143 48.81 -21.55 -6.11
C SER A 143 49.13 -20.20 -6.74
N GLU A 144 48.28 -19.74 -7.65
CA GLU A 144 48.43 -18.47 -8.35
C GLU A 144 47.17 -17.65 -8.11
N THR A 145 47.34 -16.44 -7.61
CA THR A 145 46.25 -15.53 -7.26
C THR A 145 46.34 -14.27 -8.10
N ASP A 146 45.35 -14.07 -8.96
CA ASP A 146 45.17 -12.85 -9.72
C ASP A 146 44.37 -11.85 -8.88
N HIS A 147 44.85 -10.60 -8.78
CA HIS A 147 44.16 -9.52 -8.09
C HIS A 147 43.58 -8.54 -9.10
N TYR A 148 42.30 -8.20 -8.94
CA TYR A 148 41.55 -7.31 -9.82
C TYR A 148 40.96 -6.16 -9.02
N ARG A 149 40.98 -4.96 -9.60
CA ARG A 149 40.11 -3.87 -9.18
C ARG A 149 38.90 -3.88 -10.08
N VAL A 150 37.75 -4.24 -9.52
CA VAL A 150 36.49 -4.29 -10.26
C VAL A 150 35.76 -2.98 -10.04
N TYR A 151 35.23 -2.43 -11.12
CA TYR A 151 34.31 -1.31 -11.12
C TYR A 151 33.01 -1.74 -11.79
N ARG A 152 31.89 -1.37 -11.19
CA ARG A 152 30.54 -1.57 -11.70
C ARG A 152 29.76 -0.28 -11.53
N GLN A 153 29.00 0.04 -12.54
CA GLN A 153 28.03 1.13 -12.51
C GLN A 153 26.75 0.61 -13.13
N GLY A 154 25.62 1.08 -12.62
CA GLY A 154 24.31 0.79 -13.19
C GLY A 154 23.31 1.83 -12.71
N ASN A 155 22.23 1.93 -13.45
CA ASN A 155 21.06 2.70 -13.09
C ASN A 155 19.86 1.76 -12.95
N MET A 156 18.92 2.12 -12.10
CA MET A 156 17.68 1.40 -11.89
C MET A 156 16.56 2.40 -11.62
N SER A 157 15.47 2.25 -12.37
CA SER A 157 14.27 3.07 -12.24
C SER A 157 13.16 2.25 -11.58
N PHE A 158 12.46 2.87 -10.65
CA PHE A 158 11.27 2.37 -10.00
C PHE A 158 10.10 3.27 -10.37
N VAL A 159 8.96 2.68 -10.67
CA VAL A 159 7.77 3.40 -11.13
C VAL A 159 6.58 2.95 -10.31
N LYS A 160 5.83 3.90 -9.75
CA LYS A 160 4.62 3.72 -8.95
C LYS A 160 4.83 2.79 -7.76
N VAL A 161 5.91 3.00 -7.01
CA VAL A 161 6.15 2.31 -5.74
C VAL A 161 5.09 2.78 -4.74
N PRO A 162 4.22 1.87 -4.23
CA PRO A 162 3.17 2.23 -3.29
C PRO A 162 3.76 2.45 -1.89
N VAL A 163 3.32 3.51 -1.23
CA VAL A 163 3.62 3.79 0.18
C VAL A 163 2.33 4.18 0.88
N ASP A 164 2.08 3.62 2.07
CA ASP A 164 0.85 3.82 2.81
C ASP A 164 0.58 5.30 3.13
N GLY A 165 -0.62 5.76 2.78
CA GLY A 165 -1.11 7.11 3.11
C GLY A 165 -1.93 7.15 4.41
N SER A 166 -2.01 6.04 5.14
CA SER A 166 -2.80 5.88 6.38
C SER A 166 -2.02 5.17 7.47
N LYS A 167 -1.87 5.79 8.64
CA LYS A 167 -1.30 5.20 9.87
C LYS A 167 -2.26 4.22 10.54
N LYS A 168 -3.53 4.17 10.12
CA LYS A 168 -4.55 3.33 10.74
C LYS A 168 -4.49 1.89 10.29
N MET A 169 -3.95 1.65 9.10
CA MET A 169 -3.77 0.32 8.57
C MET A 169 -2.34 -0.13 8.88
N PRO A 170 -2.14 -1.24 9.62
CA PRO A 170 -0.79 -1.71 9.91
C PRO A 170 -0.07 -2.17 8.64
N ASP A 171 1.17 -1.71 8.47
CA ASP A 171 2.04 -1.97 7.30
C ASP A 171 2.12 -3.47 6.97
N ASP A 172 2.26 -4.34 7.98
CA ASP A 172 2.30 -5.80 7.80
C ASP A 172 1.09 -6.33 6.99
N TYR A 173 -0.10 -5.74 7.15
CA TYR A 173 -1.29 -6.13 6.40
C TYR A 173 -1.32 -5.53 4.99
N MET A 174 -0.73 -4.34 4.79
CA MET A 174 -0.62 -3.68 3.49
C MET A 174 0.41 -4.37 2.60
N ASP A 175 1.57 -4.70 3.15
CA ASP A 175 2.59 -5.51 2.49
C ASP A 175 2.05 -6.89 2.07
N SER A 176 1.16 -7.47 2.89
CA SER A 176 0.59 -8.80 2.64
C SER A 176 -0.37 -8.87 1.45
N ILE A 177 -0.96 -7.73 1.06
CA ILE A 177 -1.91 -7.67 -0.06
C ILE A 177 -1.25 -7.27 -1.38
N GLU A 178 0.01 -6.82 -1.32
CA GLU A 178 0.83 -6.57 -2.49
C GLU A 178 1.31 -7.87 -3.17
N PRO A 179 1.55 -7.85 -4.50
CA PRO A 179 1.51 -6.70 -5.41
C PRO A 179 0.11 -6.39 -5.98
N PHE A 180 -0.20 -5.11 -6.18
CA PHE A 180 -1.42 -4.65 -6.83
C PHE A 180 -1.37 -4.79 -8.37
N ASP A 181 -2.53 -5.05 -9.00
CA ASP A 181 -2.62 -5.07 -10.47
C ASP A 181 -2.84 -3.66 -11.03
N TYR A 182 -1.75 -2.94 -11.31
CA TYR A 182 -1.80 -1.59 -11.87
C TYR A 182 -2.43 -1.49 -13.26
N LYS A 183 -2.72 -2.59 -13.97
CA LYS A 183 -3.49 -2.55 -15.22
C LYS A 183 -4.94 -2.12 -14.99
N GLU A 184 -5.41 -2.30 -13.76
CA GLU A 184 -6.76 -1.97 -13.33
C GLU A 184 -6.87 -0.57 -12.71
N LEU A 185 -5.76 0.17 -12.69
CA LEU A 185 -5.72 1.56 -12.26
C LEU A 185 -6.59 2.42 -13.19
N LYS A 186 -7.54 3.14 -12.61
CA LYS A 186 -8.43 4.09 -13.31
C LYS A 186 -8.29 5.47 -12.70
N GLU A 187 -8.56 6.50 -13.50
CA GLU A 187 -8.72 7.85 -12.97
C GLU A 187 -9.82 7.85 -11.90
N PHE A 188 -9.55 8.54 -10.79
CA PHE A 188 -10.48 8.58 -9.68
C PHE A 188 -11.75 9.36 -10.05
N SER A 189 -12.90 8.80 -9.68
CA SER A 189 -14.19 9.48 -9.66
C SER A 189 -14.95 9.07 -8.40
N ALA A 190 -15.69 10.00 -7.82
CA ALA A 190 -16.51 9.72 -6.65
C ALA A 190 -17.59 8.64 -6.92
N ALA A 191 -17.90 8.35 -8.19
CA ALA A 191 -18.79 7.27 -8.59
C ALA A 191 -18.35 5.85 -8.16
N TYR A 192 -17.10 5.69 -7.70
CA TYR A 192 -16.58 4.43 -7.14
C TYR A 192 -16.79 4.30 -5.62
N LEU A 193 -17.15 5.38 -4.92
CA LEU A 193 -17.40 5.38 -3.47
C LEU A 193 -18.77 4.83 -3.02
N PRO A 194 -19.85 4.79 -3.83
CA PRO A 194 -21.14 4.27 -3.38
C PRO A 194 -21.03 2.84 -2.84
N GLY A 195 -21.53 2.62 -1.62
CA GLY A 195 -21.50 1.31 -0.95
C GLY A 195 -20.15 0.92 -0.33
N PHE A 196 -19.12 1.76 -0.47
CA PHE A 196 -17.80 1.57 0.12
C PHE A 196 -17.44 2.72 1.07
N MET A 197 -16.44 2.48 1.91
CA MET A 197 -15.84 3.52 2.75
C MET A 197 -14.47 3.86 2.19
N ALA A 198 -14.03 5.10 2.26
CA ALA A 198 -12.66 5.47 1.94
C ALA A 198 -11.98 6.06 3.18
N ASP A 199 -10.76 5.65 3.46
CA ASP A 199 -9.96 6.27 4.50
C ASP A 199 -9.38 7.59 3.98
N LYS A 200 -9.34 8.59 4.87
CA LYS A 200 -8.74 9.88 4.54
C LYS A 200 -7.24 9.80 4.78
N TYR A 201 -6.48 10.51 3.95
CA TYR A 201 -5.03 10.66 4.15
C TYR A 201 -4.73 11.22 5.54
N ASP A 202 -3.85 10.55 6.29
CA ASP A 202 -3.30 11.03 7.58
C ASP A 202 -1.76 11.05 7.62
N VAL A 203 -1.12 10.63 6.51
CA VAL A 203 0.32 10.76 6.24
C VAL A 203 0.49 11.72 5.06
N GLU A 204 1.26 12.78 5.26
CA GLU A 204 1.64 13.70 4.18
C GLU A 204 2.68 13.03 3.26
N SER A 205 2.72 13.43 1.99
CA SER A 205 3.67 12.85 1.00
C SER A 205 5.12 12.90 1.47
N ASP A 206 5.49 13.98 2.15
CA ASP A 206 6.88 14.24 2.57
C ASP A 206 7.28 13.36 3.77
N ASP A 207 6.32 12.97 4.60
CA ASP A 207 6.53 12.02 5.70
C ASP A 207 6.57 10.56 5.20
N ALA A 208 6.02 10.30 4.01
CA ALA A 208 5.99 8.98 3.38
C ALA A 208 7.21 8.68 2.47
N ALA A 209 7.90 9.72 1.99
CA ALA A 209 9.01 9.63 1.03
C ALA A 209 10.36 9.20 1.63
#